data_AF-A0A9P3ID66-F1
#
_entry.id   AF-A0A9P3ID66-F1
#
_cell.length_a   1.000
_cell.length_b   1.000
_cell.length_c   1.000
_cell.angle_alpha   90.00
_cell.angle_beta   90.00
_cell.angle_gamma   90.00
#
_symmetry.space_group_name_H-M   'P 1'
#
loop_
_entity.id
_entity.type
_entity.pdbx_description
1 polymer ?
#
loop_
_entity_poly.entity_id
_entity_poly.type
_entity_poly.pdbx_seq_one_letter_code
_entity_poly.pdbx_strand_id
1 'polypeptide(L)'
;MAVVEQLRDFLNVQAERARIYSAFEGAFVENLSGASPDSAFHRTCQGITTEFSRCSQKVREVEARLRSEDVGRADLADMLRRVQEQEREKLHLTAVHHVLRKSLRPSDRSRAQIASILPHRHVNAQQYSQQQAQPLEGQPQQQQQQQQEEEEGGGGRKRRFRGR
;
A
#
# COMPACT_ATOMS: atom_id res chain seq x y z
N MET A 1 31.22 -5.25 15.54
CA MET A 1 30.25 -4.14 15.48
C MET A 1 30.04 -3.66 14.03
N ALA A 2 31.10 -3.50 13.23
CA ALA A 2 31.04 -3.00 11.85
C ALA A 2 30.05 -3.73 10.91
N VAL A 3 29.97 -5.07 10.93
CA VAL A 3 29.07 -5.84 10.04
C VAL A 3 27.59 -5.49 10.26
N VAL A 4 27.15 -5.37 11.51
CA VAL A 4 25.75 -5.08 11.84
C VAL A 4 25.36 -3.68 11.37
N GLU A 5 26.26 -2.72 11.49
CA GLU A 5 26.06 -1.36 10.97
C GLU A 5 25.92 -1.35 9.45
N GLN A 6 26.79 -2.08 8.74
CA GLN A 6 26.70 -2.21 7.28
C GLN A 6 25.36 -2.82 6.83
N LEU A 7 24.86 -3.84 7.54
CA LEU A 7 23.58 -4.45 7.21
C LEU A 7 22.39 -3.54 7.54
N ARG A 8 22.47 -2.74 8.61
CA ARG A 8 21.45 -1.72 8.92
C ARG A 8 21.40 -0.63 7.86
N ASP A 9 22.56 -0.14 7.41
CA ASP A 9 22.64 0.82 6.32
C ASP A 9 22.03 0.26 5.05
N PHE A 10 22.36 -0.99 4.70
CA PHE A 10 21.75 -1.67 3.57
C PHE A 10 20.23 -1.77 3.69
N LEU A 11 19.70 -2.18 4.85
CA LEU A 11 18.25 -2.26 5.07
C LEU A 11 17.56 -0.90 4.92
N ASN A 12 18.18 0.18 5.40
CA ASN A 12 17.66 1.54 5.24
C ASN A 12 17.60 1.95 3.76
N VAL A 13 18.63 1.62 2.98
CA VAL A 13 18.64 1.86 1.53
C VAL A 13 17.56 1.05 0.83
N GLN A 14 17.33 -0.20 1.24
CA GLN A 14 16.27 -1.04 0.66
C GLN A 14 14.86 -0.49 1.00
N ALA A 15 14.67 0.07 2.20
CA ALA A 15 13.43 0.74 2.57
C ALA A 15 13.21 2.02 1.74
N GLU A 16 14.26 2.81 1.51
CA GLU A 16 14.22 3.98 0.61
C GLU A 16 13.84 3.56 -0.81
N ARG A 17 14.48 2.51 -1.34
CA ARG A 17 14.20 1.96 -2.66
C ARG A 17 12.75 1.47 -2.81
N ALA A 18 12.18 0.83 -1.78
CA ALA A 18 10.77 0.42 -1.79
C ALA A 18 9.81 1.62 -1.88
N ARG A 19 10.11 2.73 -1.20
CA ARG A 19 9.32 3.97 -1.32
C ARG A 19 9.43 4.57 -2.73
N ILE A 20 10.62 4.55 -3.33
CA ILE A 20 10.83 5.05 -4.69
C ILE A 20 10.01 4.23 -5.71
N TYR A 21 9.99 2.89 -5.60
CA TYR A 21 9.12 2.05 -6.44
C TYR A 21 7.64 2.40 -6.28
N SER A 22 7.19 2.65 -5.05
CA SER A 22 5.80 3.03 -4.77
C SER A 22 5.45 4.38 -5.38
N ALA A 23 6.35 5.36 -5.26
CA ALA A 23 6.20 6.67 -5.90
C ALA A 23 6.20 6.56 -7.43
N PHE A 24 7.02 5.67 -8.00
CA PHE A 24 7.07 5.43 -9.43
C PHE A 24 5.77 4.85 -9.97
N GLU A 25 5.20 3.84 -9.31
CA GLU A 25 3.90 3.30 -9.68
C GLU A 25 2.79 4.35 -9.51
N GLY A 26 2.80 5.12 -8.42
CA GLY A 26 1.83 6.20 -8.19
C GLY A 26 1.84 7.25 -9.31
N ALA A 27 3.02 7.77 -9.65
CA ALA A 27 3.19 8.73 -10.73
C ALA A 27 2.73 8.16 -12.09
N PHE A 28 2.98 6.87 -12.32
CA PHE A 28 2.51 6.19 -13.52
C PHE A 28 0.98 6.07 -13.57
N VAL A 29 0.33 5.74 -12.46
CA VAL A 29 -1.14 5.67 -12.37
C VAL A 29 -1.79 7.04 -12.55
N GLU A 30 -1.21 8.09 -11.99
CA GLU A 30 -1.66 9.48 -12.22
C GLU A 30 -1.53 9.87 -13.70
N ASN A 31 -0.43 9.47 -14.34
CA ASN A 31 -0.28 9.66 -15.78
C ASN A 31 -1.31 8.84 -16.59
N LEU A 32 -1.58 7.60 -16.17
CA LEU A 32 -2.57 6.70 -16.79
C LEU A 32 -4.00 7.25 -16.74
N SER A 33 -4.40 7.81 -15.60
CA SER A 33 -5.73 8.38 -15.40
C SER A 33 -5.93 9.73 -16.10
N GLY A 34 -4.86 10.38 -16.57
CA GLY A 34 -4.89 11.73 -17.12
C GLY A 34 -4.87 12.83 -16.06
N ALA A 35 -4.73 12.47 -14.77
CA ALA A 35 -4.58 13.42 -13.67
C ALA A 35 -3.24 14.18 -13.73
N SER A 36 -2.23 13.63 -14.41
CA SER A 36 -0.92 14.25 -14.59
C SER A 36 -0.49 14.24 -16.08
N PRO A 37 -0.09 15.39 -16.66
CA PRO A 37 0.36 15.45 -18.04
C PRO A 37 1.69 14.70 -18.23
N ASP A 38 1.94 14.24 -19.46
CA ASP A 38 3.15 13.48 -19.80
C ASP A 38 4.46 14.21 -19.45
N SER A 39 4.48 15.54 -19.56
CA SER A 39 5.65 16.36 -19.20
C SER A 39 5.93 16.37 -17.69
N ALA A 40 4.89 16.35 -16.86
CA ALA A 40 5.04 16.25 -15.41
C ALA A 40 5.51 14.84 -15.01
N PHE A 41 4.91 13.80 -15.59
CA PHE A 41 5.36 12.41 -15.40
C PHE A 41 6.83 12.23 -15.80
N HIS A 42 7.26 12.77 -16.94
CA HIS A 42 8.65 12.70 -17.38
C HIS A 42 9.63 13.35 -16.38
N ARG A 43 9.30 14.52 -15.83
CA ARG A 43 10.12 15.16 -14.78
C ARG A 43 10.20 14.28 -13.53
N THR A 44 9.08 13.68 -13.12
CA THR A 44 9.05 12.75 -11.99
C THR A 44 9.94 11.52 -12.26
N CYS A 45 9.93 10.96 -13.47
CA CYS A 45 10.82 9.87 -13.86
C CYS A 45 12.31 10.23 -13.77
N GLN A 46 12.69 11.46 -14.13
CA GLN A 46 14.08 11.92 -13.98
C GLN A 46 14.49 11.98 -12.50
N GLY A 47 13.63 12.51 -11.64
CA GLY A 47 13.86 12.52 -10.19
C GLY A 47 13.99 11.10 -9.62
N ILE A 48 13.05 10.23 -9.97
CA ILE A 48 13.06 8.81 -9.55
C ILE A 48 14.32 8.07 -10.01
N THR A 49 14.76 8.30 -11.25
CA THR A 49 16.01 7.72 -11.78
C THR A 49 17.23 8.15 -10.97
N THR A 50 17.23 9.41 -10.53
CA THR A 50 18.30 9.98 -9.70
C THR A 50 18.31 9.32 -8.31
N GLU A 51 17.15 9.13 -7.70
CA GLU A 51 17.03 8.47 -6.39
C GLU A 51 17.40 6.97 -6.46
N PHE A 52 17.00 6.25 -7.52
CA PHE A 52 17.47 4.88 -7.74
C PHE A 52 19.00 4.81 -7.88
N SER A 53 19.59 5.74 -8.62
CA SER A 53 21.04 5.83 -8.82
C SER A 53 21.76 6.10 -7.50
N ARG A 54 21.21 6.99 -6.66
CA ARG A 54 21.70 7.26 -5.30
C ARG A 54 21.64 6.01 -4.42
N CYS A 55 20.53 5.27 -4.45
CA CYS A 55 20.42 3.99 -3.73
C CYS A 55 21.50 3.00 -4.20
N SER A 56 21.70 2.86 -5.51
CA SER A 56 22.72 1.94 -6.07
C SER A 56 24.13 2.34 -5.69
N GLN A 57 24.40 3.65 -5.57
CA GLN A 57 25.67 4.15 -5.08
C GLN A 57 25.89 3.79 -3.60
N LYS A 58 24.90 4.05 -2.73
CA LYS A 58 24.98 3.70 -1.30
C LYS A 58 25.23 2.20 -1.07
N VAL A 59 24.55 1.33 -1.83
CA VAL A 59 24.78 -0.13 -1.69
C VAL A 59 26.18 -0.52 -2.15
N ARG A 60 26.72 0.07 -3.22
CA ARG A 60 28.12 -0.19 -3.64
C ARG A 60 29.13 0.23 -2.57
N GLU A 61 28.85 1.31 -1.85
CA GLU A 61 29.70 1.74 -0.72
C GLU A 61 29.61 0.75 0.45
N VAL A 62 28.43 0.22 0.76
CA VAL A 62 28.27 -0.86 1.75
C VAL A 62 29.01 -2.12 1.31
N GLU A 63 28.88 -2.53 0.04
CA GLU A 63 29.61 -3.66 -0.53
C GLU A 63 31.13 -3.48 -0.37
N ALA A 64 31.66 -2.30 -0.69
CA ALA A 64 33.08 -2.00 -0.57
C ALA A 64 33.56 -2.08 0.89
N ARG A 65 32.77 -1.56 1.84
CA ARG A 65 33.08 -1.65 3.28
C ARG A 65 33.01 -3.08 3.81
N LEU A 66 32.09 -3.91 3.31
CA LEU A 66 32.04 -5.33 3.68
C LEU A 66 33.25 -6.11 3.15
N ARG A 67 33.81 -5.71 2.01
CA ARG A 67 35.03 -6.31 1.42
C ARG A 67 36.34 -5.78 2.00
N SER A 68 36.31 -4.70 2.78
CA SER A 68 37.54 -4.16 3.36
C SER A 68 38.18 -5.17 4.32
N GLU A 69 39.50 -5.07 4.50
CA GLU A 69 40.24 -5.96 5.40
C GLU A 69 39.76 -5.87 6.85
N ASP A 70 39.24 -4.70 7.27
CA ASP A 70 38.70 -4.47 8.61
C ASP A 70 37.43 -5.31 8.90
N VAL A 71 36.63 -5.58 7.86
CA VAL A 71 35.35 -6.31 8.00
C VAL A 71 35.48 -7.74 7.51
N GLY A 72 36.15 -7.96 6.37
CA GLY A 72 36.49 -9.27 5.84
C GLY A 72 35.28 -10.15 5.47
N ARG A 73 34.13 -9.56 5.13
CA ARG A 73 32.87 -10.28 4.82
C ARG A 73 32.52 -10.19 3.34
N ALA A 74 33.41 -10.74 2.52
CA ALA A 74 33.22 -10.84 1.07
C ALA A 74 31.95 -11.61 0.69
N ASP A 75 31.57 -12.62 1.48
CA ASP A 75 30.34 -13.39 1.31
C ASP A 75 29.07 -12.52 1.37
N LEU A 76 29.00 -11.63 2.35
CA LEU A 76 27.88 -10.69 2.48
C LEU A 76 27.90 -9.65 1.35
N ALA A 77 29.08 -9.18 0.95
CA ALA A 77 29.20 -8.28 -0.19
C ALA A 77 28.73 -8.94 -1.50
N ASP A 78 29.01 -10.24 -1.70
CA ASP A 78 28.51 -11.01 -2.85
C ASP A 78 26.99 -11.18 -2.79
N MET A 79 26.41 -11.37 -1.59
CA MET A 79 24.96 -11.39 -1.43
C MET A 79 24.33 -10.04 -1.79
N LEU A 80 24.89 -8.92 -1.32
CA LEU A 80 24.43 -7.58 -1.67
C LEU A 80 24.52 -7.33 -3.18
N ARG A 81 25.58 -7.81 -3.82
CA ARG A 81 25.75 -7.74 -5.27
C ARG A 81 24.62 -8.45 -6.02
N ARG A 82 24.27 -9.66 -5.60
CA ARG A 82 23.13 -10.42 -6.16
C ARG A 82 21.82 -9.66 -5.96
N VAL A 83 21.63 -9.00 -4.82
CA VAL A 83 20.45 -8.14 -4.62
C VAL A 83 20.47 -6.96 -5.59
N GLN A 84 21.60 -6.29 -5.83
CA GLN A 84 21.69 -5.22 -6.84
C GLN A 84 21.32 -5.71 -8.24
N GLU A 85 21.74 -6.92 -8.63
CA GLU A 85 21.39 -7.53 -9.91
C GLU A 85 19.88 -7.77 -10.03
N GLN A 86 19.27 -8.31 -8.97
CA GLN A 86 17.82 -8.52 -8.90
C GLN A 86 17.04 -7.18 -8.92
N GLU A 87 17.56 -6.15 -8.26
CA GLU A 87 16.95 -4.82 -8.26
C GLU A 87 17.02 -4.15 -9.63
N ARG A 88 18.13 -4.33 -10.36
CA ARG A 88 18.25 -3.86 -11.75
C ARG A 88 17.21 -4.53 -12.64
N GLU A 89 17.07 -5.85 -12.51
CA GLU A 89 16.08 -6.62 -13.28
C GLU A 89 14.65 -6.21 -12.94
N LYS A 90 14.34 -6.08 -11.65
CA LYS A 90 13.03 -5.60 -11.19
C LYS A 90 12.69 -4.22 -11.77
N LEU A 91 13.64 -3.28 -11.76
CA LEU A 91 13.41 -1.94 -12.32
C LEU A 91 13.17 -2.00 -13.83
N HIS A 92 13.93 -2.84 -14.56
CA HIS A 92 13.72 -3.06 -15.98
C HIS A 92 12.32 -3.61 -16.27
N LEU A 93 11.92 -4.69 -15.60
CA LEU A 93 10.59 -5.29 -15.76
C LEU A 93 9.46 -4.32 -15.38
N THR A 94 9.67 -3.49 -14.34
CA THR A 94 8.71 -2.44 -13.96
C THR A 94 8.53 -1.42 -15.09
N ALA A 95 9.63 -0.96 -15.71
CA ALA A 95 9.56 -0.03 -16.83
C ALA A 95 8.89 -0.65 -18.06
N VAL A 96 9.21 -1.90 -18.40
CA VAL A 96 8.55 -2.64 -19.49
C VAL A 96 7.05 -2.77 -19.23
N HIS A 97 6.67 -3.13 -18.01
CA HIS A 97 5.28 -3.23 -17.59
C HIS A 97 4.54 -1.88 -17.75
N HIS A 98 5.17 -0.76 -17.39
CA HIS A 98 4.60 0.58 -17.60
C HIS A 98 4.42 0.90 -19.08
N VAL A 99 5.40 0.62 -19.93
CA VAL A 99 5.31 0.85 -21.38
C VAL A 99 4.13 0.05 -21.96
N LEU A 100 4.06 -1.25 -21.65
CA LEU A 100 2.97 -2.13 -22.11
C LEU A 100 1.61 -1.60 -21.64
N ARG A 101 1.45 -1.29 -20.35
CA ARG A 101 0.20 -0.74 -19.80
C ARG A 101 -0.19 0.58 -20.45
N LYS A 102 0.78 1.44 -20.80
CA LYS A 102 0.50 2.70 -21.51
C LYS A 102 0.06 2.46 -22.95
N SER A 103 0.64 1.47 -23.64
CA SER A 103 0.23 1.06 -25.00
C SER A 103 -1.17 0.44 -25.05
N LEU A 104 -1.62 -0.17 -23.94
CA LEU A 104 -2.96 -0.74 -23.78
C LEU A 104 -4.07 0.31 -23.60
N ARG A 105 -3.75 1.62 -23.52
CA ARG A 105 -4.79 2.64 -23.51
C ARG A 105 -5.56 2.60 -24.84
N PRO A 106 -6.88 2.33 -24.84
CA PRO A 106 -7.68 2.58 -26.03
C PRO A 106 -7.50 4.06 -26.37
N SER A 107 -7.21 4.37 -27.64
CA SER A 107 -7.14 5.76 -28.10
C SER A 107 -8.34 6.55 -27.55
N ASP A 108 -8.21 7.85 -27.27
CA ASP A 108 -9.34 8.64 -26.74
C ASP A 108 -10.57 8.55 -27.65
N ARG A 109 -10.36 8.28 -28.95
CA ARG A 109 -11.40 7.93 -29.93
C ARG A 109 -12.16 6.65 -29.56
N SER A 110 -11.48 5.60 -29.15
CA SER A 110 -12.07 4.33 -28.67
C SER A 110 -12.75 4.51 -27.31
N ARG A 111 -12.22 5.33 -26.39
CA ARG A 111 -12.89 5.64 -25.11
C ARG A 111 -14.17 6.44 -25.31
N ALA A 112 -14.16 7.45 -26.18
CA ALA A 112 -15.35 8.21 -26.56
C ALA A 112 -16.39 7.35 -27.27
N GLN A 113 -15.94 6.41 -28.12
CA GLN A 113 -16.83 5.48 -28.82
C GLN A 113 -17.45 4.47 -27.83
N ILE A 114 -16.69 3.92 -26.88
CA ILE A 114 -17.24 3.06 -25.81
C ILE A 114 -18.18 3.84 -24.88
N ALA A 115 -17.84 5.10 -24.53
CA ALA A 115 -18.72 5.97 -23.74
C ALA A 115 -20.01 6.33 -24.48
N SER A 116 -19.99 6.39 -25.81
CA SER A 116 -21.19 6.60 -26.64
C SER A 116 -22.06 5.36 -26.79
N ILE A 117 -21.49 4.16 -26.58
CA ILE A 117 -22.18 2.87 -26.64
C ILE A 117 -22.83 2.51 -25.29
N LEU A 118 -22.36 3.07 -24.18
CA LEU A 118 -23.02 2.95 -22.88
C LEU A 118 -24.17 3.97 -22.80
N PRO A 119 -25.45 3.56 -22.89
CA PRO A 119 -26.56 4.49 -22.75
C PRO A 119 -26.49 5.15 -21.37
N HIS A 120 -26.78 6.45 -21.34
CA HIS A 120 -26.90 7.26 -20.13
C HIS A 120 -27.75 6.53 -19.09
N ARG A 121 -27.11 5.81 -18.17
CA ARG A 121 -27.73 5.42 -16.93
C ARG A 121 -27.69 6.68 -16.06
N HIS A 122 -28.70 7.52 -16.23
CA HIS A 122 -29.08 8.52 -15.24
C HIS A 122 -29.29 7.77 -13.92
N VAL A 123 -28.23 7.64 -13.12
CA VAL A 123 -28.40 7.38 -11.70
C VAL A 123 -28.80 8.71 -11.11
N ASN A 124 -30.10 8.81 -10.84
CA ASN A 124 -30.74 9.99 -10.30
C ASN A 124 -30.23 10.23 -8.86
N ALA A 125 -29.12 10.93 -8.72
CA ALA A 125 -28.52 11.28 -7.43
C ALA A 125 -29.48 12.14 -6.56
N GLN A 126 -30.54 12.70 -7.15
CA GLN A 126 -31.59 13.44 -6.44
C GLN A 126 -32.64 12.55 -5.76
N GLN A 127 -32.75 11.26 -6.12
CA GLN A 127 -33.72 10.36 -5.44
C GLN A 127 -33.21 9.84 -4.09
N TYR A 128 -31.89 9.76 -3.88
CA TYR A 128 -31.32 9.30 -2.62
C TYR A 128 -31.32 10.37 -1.52
N SER A 129 -31.36 11.67 -1.86
CA SER A 129 -31.44 12.75 -0.88
C SER A 129 -32.86 13.02 -0.37
N GLN A 130 -33.91 12.62 -1.10
CA GLN A 130 -35.30 12.79 -0.65
C GLN A 130 -35.79 11.66 0.28
N GLN A 131 -35.16 10.48 0.28
CA GLN A 131 -35.59 9.34 1.11
C GLN A 131 -34.87 9.23 2.46
N GLN A 132 -33.90 10.11 2.77
CA GLN A 132 -33.13 10.06 4.03
C GLN A 132 -33.42 11.21 5.01
N ALA A 133 -34.45 12.01 4.77
CA ALA A 133 -34.95 12.97 5.75
C ALA A 133 -36.11 12.38 6.56
N GLN A 134 -35.88 11.26 7.25
CA GLN A 134 -36.67 10.93 8.44
C GLN A 134 -35.82 11.31 9.67
N PRO A 135 -36.33 12.16 10.57
CA PRO A 135 -35.62 12.46 11.79
C PRO A 135 -35.60 11.20 12.66
N LEU A 136 -34.39 10.73 12.99
CA LEU A 136 -34.17 9.81 14.09
C LEU A 136 -34.41 10.60 15.39
N GLU A 137 -35.69 10.85 15.72
CA GLU A 137 -36.07 11.16 17.09
C GLU A 137 -35.99 9.87 17.89
N GLY A 138 -35.09 9.86 18.87
CA GLY A 138 -34.90 8.74 19.77
C GLY A 138 -36.16 8.47 20.60
N GLN A 139 -36.58 7.22 20.63
CA GLN A 139 -37.37 6.70 21.73
C GLN A 139 -36.44 6.01 22.73
N PRO A 140 -36.36 6.50 23.98
CA PRO A 140 -35.78 5.73 25.07
C PRO A 140 -36.87 4.84 25.71
N GLN A 141 -36.39 3.77 26.37
CA GLN A 141 -37.08 3.00 27.43
C GLN A 141 -38.17 2.01 27.02
N GLN A 142 -37.75 0.75 26.82
CA GLN A 142 -38.56 -0.41 27.22
C GLN A 142 -37.73 -1.58 27.76
N GLN A 143 -36.58 -1.29 28.36
CA GLN A 143 -35.68 -2.31 28.94
C GLN A 143 -35.66 -2.33 30.47
N GLN A 144 -36.67 -1.77 31.14
CA GLN A 144 -36.72 -1.69 32.60
C GLN A 144 -37.87 -2.48 33.24
N GLN A 145 -38.53 -3.38 32.51
CA GLN A 145 -39.60 -4.22 33.06
C GLN A 145 -39.25 -5.71 33.21
N GLN A 146 -38.03 -6.13 32.87
CA GLN A 146 -37.57 -7.51 33.13
C GLN A 146 -36.67 -7.65 34.37
N GLN A 147 -36.42 -6.58 35.12
CA GLN A 147 -35.61 -6.64 36.36
C GLN A 147 -36.44 -6.51 37.66
N GLN A 148 -37.78 -6.49 37.59
CA GLN A 148 -38.63 -6.41 38.79
C GLN A 148 -39.42 -7.69 39.10
N GLU A 149 -39.31 -8.76 38.29
CA GLU A 149 -39.97 -10.05 38.59
C GLU A 149 -39.06 -11.10 39.25
N GLU A 150 -37.77 -10.82 39.47
CA GLU A 150 -36.86 -11.79 40.13
C GLU A 150 -36.58 -11.50 41.63
N GLU A 151 -37.11 -10.43 42.24
CA GLU A 151 -36.87 -10.12 43.67
C GLU A 151 -37.99 -10.48 44.66
N GLU A 152 -39.12 -11.05 44.24
CA GLU A 152 -40.11 -11.60 45.19
C GLU A 152 -40.34 -13.11 45.01
N GLY A 153 -39.81 -13.89 45.96
CA GLY A 153 -40.11 -15.31 46.12
C GLY A 153 -38.90 -16.20 45.83
N GLY A 154 -37.88 -16.27 46.68
CA GLY A 154 -38.03 -16.81 48.02
C GLY A 154 -37.91 -18.34 48.01
N GLY A 155 -36.85 -18.88 48.61
CA GLY A 155 -36.93 -20.18 49.26
C GLY A 155 -36.02 -21.29 48.74
N GLY A 156 -34.77 -21.28 49.21
CA GLY A 156 -34.14 -22.44 49.84
C GLY A 156 -33.75 -23.65 48.98
N ARG A 157 -32.47 -24.02 49.05
CA ARG A 157 -31.99 -25.10 49.95
C ARG A 157 -30.51 -25.41 49.68
N LYS A 158 -29.76 -25.46 50.78
CA LYS A 158 -28.42 -26.04 50.93
C LYS A 158 -28.33 -27.46 50.35
N ARG A 159 -27.18 -27.80 49.74
CA ARG A 159 -26.43 -29.09 49.84
C ARG A 159 -25.14 -28.93 49.00
N ARG A 160 -23.95 -28.74 49.59
CA ARG A 160 -22.99 -29.77 50.09
C ARG A 160 -22.73 -30.93 49.11
N PHE A 161 -21.51 -31.01 48.56
CA PHE A 161 -20.56 -32.15 48.45
C PHE A 161 -19.60 -31.84 47.27
N ARG A 162 -18.27 -31.69 47.37
CA ARG A 162 -17.13 -32.53 47.84
C ARG A 162 -16.97 -33.86 47.08
N GLY A 163 -15.81 -34.05 46.44
CA GLY A 163 -15.32 -35.33 45.88
C GLY A 163 -14.70 -35.12 44.50
N ARG A 164 -13.42 -34.77 44.39
CA ARG A 164 -12.22 -35.62 44.40
C ARG A 164 -11.95 -36.25 43.04
#